data_AF-C8X3T3-F1
#
_entry.id   AF-C8X3T3-F1
#
_cell.length_a   1.000
_cell.length_b   1.000
_cell.length_c   1.000
_cell.angle_alpha   90.00
_cell.angle_beta   90.00
_cell.angle_gamma   90.00
#
_symmetry.space_group_name_H-M   'P 1'
#
loop_
_entity.id
_entity.type
_entity.pdbx_description
1 polymer ?
#
loop_
_entity_poly.entity_id
_entity_poly.type
_entity_poly.pdbx_seq_one_letter_code
_entity_poly.pdbx_strand_id
1 'polypeptide(L)'
;MRVLICGAGDTTAQLLKQMGENWDVVLVDPEKERLQDFVAAHPCIQRIQAGDASSPVVLEDAGLENADYVLALTGSDKVNLAIAEHARKKEVGAVLALAHEQLDVQAFRDLGARVILPGRVLAQNIYHYLQDPRIKVHPLDITEAEVVEIDAADHFALVGRRISALVNAEWRIVALYREGRILFPEPDMRVGKTDRLIILGQRDVFNNVCSLMECGLPHFPLTYGQTLVIQLPEGSGVQEVLQEGLYVTQNTRVQKVRVVAPEDTAPGQTMFDQWPQSRLPRVETYSAEEDLRVLHRVCQAQNTGLVLRPPLVVSWADIFKRPPHVELAHSLGCPLLLGRGAKSYERIAVAFNGSSVAVAGMEVAIDVARQTGGTIEAIVVQESDVVQGPGGGEWVDDVLASLRELAHVHKIAIAEQLREGNPVREIVAAAAESDVVVMGCSRAQKRLLTPNIPELVTRRTKGSVLLVPVV
;
A
#
# COMPACT_ATOMS: atom_id res chain seq x y z
N MET A 1 31.45 -16.13 25.82
CA MET A 1 30.03 -16.28 26.23
C MET A 1 29.66 -17.73 26.03
N ARG A 2 28.98 -18.35 27.00
CA ARG A 2 28.68 -19.78 26.99
C ARG A 2 27.33 -20.06 26.37
N VAL A 3 27.32 -20.91 25.36
CA VAL A 3 26.11 -21.33 24.67
C VAL A 3 26.01 -22.84 24.67
N LEU A 4 24.89 -23.33 25.19
CA LEU A 4 24.52 -24.74 25.16
C LEU A 4 23.60 -24.98 23.97
N ILE A 5 24.06 -25.78 23.00
CA ILE A 5 23.31 -26.14 21.80
C ILE A 5 22.87 -27.59 21.93
N CYS A 6 21.57 -27.83 21.92
CA CYS A 6 20.98 -29.16 21.98
C CYS A 6 20.46 -29.56 20.59
N GLY A 7 21.07 -30.59 20.00
CA GLY A 7 20.80 -31.09 18.65
C GLY A 7 21.95 -30.79 17.70
N ALA A 8 22.63 -31.84 17.26
CA ALA A 8 23.62 -31.80 16.18
C ALA A 8 22.91 -32.12 14.86
N GLY A 9 22.36 -31.10 14.21
CA GLY A 9 21.68 -31.22 12.92
C GLY A 9 22.08 -30.11 11.96
N ASP A 10 21.38 -30.04 10.81
CA ASP A 10 21.72 -29.09 9.74
C ASP A 10 21.67 -27.63 10.20
N THR A 11 20.67 -27.25 11.00
CA THR A 11 20.58 -25.90 11.57
C THR A 11 21.80 -25.56 12.41
N THR A 12 22.25 -26.48 13.26
CA THR A 12 23.45 -26.31 14.09
C THR A 12 24.71 -26.22 13.24
N ALA A 13 24.83 -27.02 12.19
CA ALA A 13 25.98 -26.97 11.28
C ALA A 13 26.07 -25.61 10.56
N GLN A 14 24.94 -25.05 10.11
CA GLN A 14 24.91 -23.73 9.47
C GLN A 14 25.19 -22.60 10.48
N LEU A 15 24.64 -22.70 11.69
CA LEU A 15 24.89 -21.74 12.77
C LEU A 15 26.39 -21.68 13.09
N LEU A 16 27.04 -22.82 13.31
CA LEU A 16 28.46 -22.87 13.69
C LEU A 16 29.41 -22.29 12.63
N LYS A 17 29.03 -22.30 11.34
CA LYS A 17 29.80 -21.64 10.27
C LYS A 17 29.79 -20.11 10.38
N GLN A 18 28.78 -19.54 11.03
CA GLN A 18 28.63 -18.10 11.21
C GLN A 18 29.17 -17.63 12.57
N MET A 19 29.44 -18.56 13.50
CA MET A 19 29.94 -18.22 14.83
C MET A 19 31.43 -17.93 14.79
N GLY A 20 31.81 -16.77 15.34
CA GLY A 20 33.21 -16.41 15.58
C GLY A 20 33.81 -17.09 16.81
N GLU A 21 35.08 -16.83 17.07
CA GLU A 21 35.87 -17.49 18.14
C GLU A 21 35.48 -17.09 19.57
N ASN A 22 34.63 -16.09 19.76
CA ASN A 22 34.27 -15.54 21.09
C ASN A 22 33.21 -16.36 21.85
N TRP A 23 32.83 -17.53 21.33
CA TRP A 23 31.78 -18.38 21.87
C TRP A 23 32.36 -19.66 22.45
N ASP A 24 31.98 -19.95 23.70
CA ASP A 24 32.26 -21.22 24.36
C ASP A 24 31.08 -22.15 24.09
N VAL A 25 31.16 -22.92 23.00
CA VAL A 25 30.07 -23.79 22.56
C VAL A 25 30.14 -25.13 23.26
N VAL A 26 29.04 -25.54 23.88
CA VAL A 26 28.79 -26.91 24.34
C VAL A 26 27.70 -27.53 23.46
N LEU A 27 28.00 -28.65 22.80
CA LEU A 27 27.06 -29.33 21.91
C LEU A 27 26.54 -30.63 22.55
N VAL A 28 25.22 -30.80 22.63
CA VAL A 28 24.54 -31.97 23.18
C VAL A 28 23.81 -32.71 22.05
N ASP A 29 24.03 -34.01 21.93
CA ASP A 29 23.27 -34.87 21.01
C ASP A 29 23.33 -36.34 21.49
N PRO A 30 22.29 -37.17 21.29
CA PRO A 30 22.37 -38.59 21.64
C PRO A 30 23.40 -39.37 20.81
N GLU A 31 23.70 -38.94 19.57
CA GLU A 31 24.59 -39.66 18.67
C GLU A 31 26.05 -39.18 18.81
N LYS A 32 26.86 -39.98 19.51
CA LYS A 32 28.26 -39.65 19.80
C LYS A 32 29.13 -39.48 18.55
N GLU A 33 28.91 -40.31 17.52
CA GLU A 33 29.66 -40.23 16.27
C GLU A 33 29.43 -38.87 15.59
N ARG A 34 28.16 -38.43 15.53
CA ARG A 34 27.80 -37.12 14.99
C ARG A 34 28.45 -35.96 15.75
N LEU A 35 28.51 -36.04 17.08
CA LEU A 35 29.22 -35.03 17.89
C LEU A 35 30.71 -34.94 17.53
N GLN A 36 31.36 -36.08 17.28
CA GLN A 36 32.78 -36.11 16.90
C GLN A 36 33.01 -35.46 15.54
N ASP A 37 32.13 -35.70 14.57
CA ASP A 37 32.19 -35.07 13.24
C ASP A 37 32.05 -33.54 13.35
N PHE A 38 31.13 -33.07 14.18
CA PHE A 38 30.95 -31.63 14.41
C PHE A 38 32.19 -30.98 15.05
N VAL A 39 32.80 -31.61 16.05
CA VAL A 39 34.05 -31.11 16.68
C VAL A 39 35.18 -31.04 15.66
N ALA A 40 35.30 -32.05 14.79
CA ALA A 40 36.32 -32.05 13.75
C ALA A 40 36.12 -30.93 12.72
N ALA A 41 34.87 -30.60 12.39
CA ALA A 41 34.52 -29.57 11.41
C ALA A 41 34.49 -28.14 12.00
N HIS A 42 34.28 -27.98 13.31
CA HIS A 42 34.00 -26.70 13.94
C HIS A 42 34.84 -26.49 15.22
N PRO A 43 36.00 -25.81 15.12
CA PRO A 43 36.91 -25.57 16.25
C PRO A 43 36.34 -24.75 17.41
N CYS A 44 35.21 -24.04 17.21
CA CYS A 44 34.55 -23.27 18.25
C CYS A 44 33.83 -24.15 19.30
N ILE A 45 33.65 -25.46 19.03
CA ILE A 45 33.09 -26.41 19.98
C ILE A 45 34.14 -26.75 21.04
N GLN A 46 33.93 -26.26 22.26
CA GLN A 46 34.83 -26.50 23.39
C GLN A 46 34.53 -27.83 24.09
N ARG A 47 33.26 -28.24 24.06
CA ARG A 47 32.80 -29.44 24.76
C ARG A 47 31.65 -30.10 24.03
N ILE A 48 31.60 -31.42 24.11
CA ILE A 48 30.46 -32.22 23.66
C ILE A 48 29.90 -33.03 24.83
N GLN A 49 28.60 -33.27 24.80
CA GLN A 49 27.90 -34.13 25.76
C GLN A 49 26.99 -35.09 25.00
N ALA A 50 27.29 -36.38 25.07
CA ALA A 50 26.42 -37.40 24.49
C ALA A 50 25.24 -37.67 25.43
N GLY A 51 24.02 -37.67 24.90
CA GLY A 51 22.81 -38.01 25.66
C GLY A 51 21.54 -37.35 25.13
N ASP A 52 20.39 -37.80 25.64
CA ASP A 52 19.09 -37.18 25.35
C ASP A 52 18.96 -35.86 26.14
N ALA A 53 18.84 -34.75 25.41
CA ALA A 53 18.70 -33.42 25.97
C ALA A 53 17.35 -33.18 26.68
N SER A 54 16.39 -34.11 26.62
CA SER A 54 15.20 -34.09 27.47
C SER A 54 15.51 -34.44 28.94
N SER A 55 16.66 -35.10 29.17
CA SER A 55 17.11 -35.51 30.50
C SER A 55 17.75 -34.36 31.26
N PRO A 56 17.26 -34.01 32.46
CA PRO A 56 17.87 -32.97 33.28
C PRO A 56 19.32 -33.30 33.65
N VAL A 57 19.64 -34.58 33.89
CA VAL A 57 21.00 -35.03 34.24
C VAL A 57 21.97 -34.73 33.10
N VAL A 58 21.57 -35.00 31.85
CA VAL A 58 22.42 -34.73 30.67
C VAL A 58 22.65 -33.24 30.50
N LEU A 59 21.63 -32.41 30.70
CA LEU A 59 21.75 -30.95 30.61
C LEU A 59 22.62 -30.36 31.75
N GLU A 60 22.46 -30.87 32.97
CA GLU A 60 23.29 -30.49 34.12
C GLU A 60 24.76 -30.85 33.88
N ASP A 61 25.02 -32.07 33.42
CA ASP A 61 26.37 -32.50 33.03
C ASP A 61 26.94 -31.57 31.95
N ALA A 62 26.15 -31.21 30.93
CA ALA A 62 26.55 -30.29 29.88
C ALA A 62 26.80 -28.85 30.37
N GLY A 63 26.46 -28.53 31.63
CA GLY A 63 26.72 -27.23 32.23
C GLY A 63 25.60 -26.22 32.02
N LEU A 64 24.34 -26.66 31.91
CA LEU A 64 23.15 -25.81 31.74
C LEU A 64 23.12 -24.62 32.72
N GLU A 65 23.48 -24.85 33.98
CA GLU A 65 23.45 -23.81 35.03
C GLU A 65 24.41 -22.64 34.77
N ASN A 66 25.44 -22.87 33.95
CA ASN A 66 26.44 -21.86 33.63
C ASN A 66 26.28 -21.31 32.20
N ALA A 67 25.19 -21.63 31.52
CA ALA A 67 24.96 -21.19 30.15
C ALA A 67 24.36 -19.78 30.13
N ASP A 68 24.92 -18.90 29.30
CA ASP A 68 24.32 -17.59 29.02
C ASP A 68 23.14 -17.75 28.05
N TYR A 69 23.27 -18.71 27.12
CA TYR A 69 22.30 -19.03 26.07
C TYR A 69 22.03 -20.53 25.99
N VAL A 70 20.77 -20.92 25.79
CA VAL A 70 20.36 -22.30 25.47
C VAL A 70 19.61 -22.31 24.14
N LEU A 71 20.09 -23.14 23.21
CA LEU A 71 19.47 -23.34 21.90
C LEU A 71 18.93 -24.76 21.79
N ALA A 72 17.61 -24.91 21.83
CA ALA A 72 16.91 -26.18 21.65
C ALA A 72 16.60 -26.40 20.15
N LEU A 73 17.54 -27.04 19.46
CA LEU A 73 17.56 -27.22 18.00
C LEU A 73 17.38 -28.69 17.56
N THR A 74 16.77 -29.51 18.41
CA THR A 74 16.52 -30.92 18.07
C THR A 74 15.35 -31.05 17.09
N GLY A 75 15.23 -32.21 16.46
CA GLY A 75 14.11 -32.53 15.56
C GLY A 75 12.79 -32.88 16.28
N SER A 76 12.71 -32.76 17.61
CA SER A 76 11.50 -33.09 18.38
C SER A 76 11.05 -31.92 19.23
N ASP A 77 9.83 -31.45 18.99
CA ASP A 77 9.24 -30.34 19.75
C ASP A 77 9.10 -30.69 21.24
N LYS A 78 8.80 -31.95 21.57
CA LYS A 78 8.74 -32.43 22.97
C LYS A 78 10.09 -32.34 23.67
N VAL A 79 11.18 -32.69 22.99
CA VAL A 79 12.53 -32.58 23.54
C VAL A 79 12.91 -31.11 23.68
N ASN A 80 12.61 -30.29 22.66
CA ASN A 80 12.87 -28.86 22.71
C ASN A 80 12.11 -28.17 23.85
N LEU A 81 10.86 -28.56 24.10
CA LEU A 81 10.05 -28.04 25.19
C LEU A 81 10.64 -28.42 26.55
N ALA A 82 11.03 -29.68 26.74
CA ALA A 82 11.72 -30.13 27.95
C ALA A 82 13.03 -29.35 28.20
N ILE A 83 13.82 -29.10 27.16
CA ILE A 83 15.04 -28.27 27.25
C ILE A 83 14.69 -26.85 27.73
N ALA A 84 13.66 -26.23 27.14
CA ALA A 84 13.21 -24.89 27.53
C ALA A 84 12.71 -24.84 28.98
N GLU A 85 11.97 -25.86 29.43
CA GLU A 85 11.50 -25.99 30.81
C GLU A 85 12.67 -26.07 31.80
N HIS A 86 13.67 -26.91 31.52
CA HIS A 86 14.84 -27.06 32.38
C HIS A 86 15.70 -25.80 32.40
N ALA A 87 15.91 -25.17 31.24
CA ALA A 87 16.63 -23.90 31.14
C ALA A 87 15.93 -22.79 31.94
N ARG A 88 14.59 -22.73 31.89
CA ARG A 88 13.80 -21.79 32.67
C ARG A 88 13.92 -22.04 34.17
N LYS A 89 13.89 -23.30 34.62
CA LYS A 89 14.08 -23.68 36.03
C LYS A 89 15.46 -23.28 36.57
N LYS A 90 16.49 -23.29 35.72
CA LYS A 90 17.85 -22.85 36.05
C LYS A 90 18.09 -21.36 35.77
N GLU A 91 17.03 -20.60 35.47
CA GLU A 91 17.07 -19.15 35.27
C GLU A 91 18.03 -18.67 34.17
N VAL A 92 18.23 -19.48 33.12
CA VAL A 92 19.03 -19.08 31.96
C VAL A 92 18.42 -17.83 31.30
N GLY A 93 19.27 -16.82 31.06
CA GLY A 93 18.84 -15.50 30.61
C GLY A 93 18.24 -15.45 29.20
N ALA A 94 18.68 -16.33 28.29
CA ALA A 94 18.21 -16.38 26.92
C ALA A 94 18.02 -17.81 26.41
N VAL A 95 16.78 -18.17 26.07
CA VAL A 95 16.42 -19.48 25.54
C VAL A 95 15.80 -19.31 24.15
N LEU A 96 16.27 -20.08 23.17
CA LEU A 96 15.71 -20.16 21.83
C LEU A 96 15.37 -21.62 21.50
N ALA A 97 14.21 -21.86 20.91
CA ALA A 97 13.75 -23.19 20.54
C ALA A 97 13.22 -23.23 19.10
N LEU A 98 13.46 -24.34 18.41
CA LEU A 98 12.73 -24.69 17.20
C LEU A 98 11.42 -25.40 17.55
N ALA A 99 10.35 -25.01 16.88
CA ALA A 99 9.08 -25.73 16.88
C ALA A 99 8.72 -26.11 15.42
N HIS A 100 8.14 -27.27 15.23
CA HIS A 100 7.67 -27.78 13.94
C HIS A 100 6.14 -27.84 13.90
N GLU A 101 5.49 -28.04 15.05
CA GLU A 101 4.04 -28.05 15.24
C GLU A 101 3.55 -26.75 15.89
N GLN A 102 2.43 -26.20 15.41
CA GLN A 102 1.90 -24.91 15.89
C GLN A 102 1.32 -24.99 17.32
N LEU A 103 0.89 -26.18 17.75
CA LEU A 103 0.24 -26.39 19.05
C LEU A 103 1.19 -26.11 20.23
N ASP A 104 2.50 -26.29 20.06
CA ASP A 104 3.47 -26.18 21.15
C ASP A 104 4.05 -24.76 21.30
N VAL A 105 3.82 -23.86 20.33
CA VAL A 105 4.42 -22.51 20.30
C VAL A 105 4.08 -21.68 21.54
N GLN A 106 2.84 -21.77 22.03
CA GLN A 106 2.44 -21.02 23.22
C GLN A 106 3.14 -21.54 24.48
N ALA A 107 3.29 -22.85 24.61
CA ALA A 107 3.97 -23.46 25.75
C ALA A 107 5.44 -22.99 25.86
N PHE A 108 6.15 -22.92 24.73
CA PHE A 108 7.50 -22.34 24.70
C PHE A 108 7.53 -20.87 25.13
N ARG A 109 6.57 -20.06 24.66
CA ARG A 109 6.49 -18.63 25.00
C ARG A 109 6.20 -18.41 26.48
N ASP A 110 5.35 -19.24 27.08
CA ASP A 110 5.04 -19.18 28.52
C ASP A 110 6.27 -19.48 29.38
N LEU A 111 7.23 -20.24 28.85
CA LEU A 111 8.54 -20.50 29.47
C LEU A 111 9.56 -19.37 29.21
N GLY A 112 9.17 -18.32 28.47
CA GLY A 112 10.05 -17.22 28.10
C GLY A 112 11.04 -17.55 26.98
N ALA A 113 10.84 -18.66 26.26
CA ALA A 113 11.69 -19.03 25.14
C ALA A 113 11.27 -18.27 23.86
N ARG A 114 12.27 -17.81 23.10
CA ARG A 114 12.06 -17.33 21.73
C ARG A 114 11.87 -18.54 20.80
N VAL A 115 10.78 -18.56 20.05
CA VAL A 115 10.45 -19.69 19.17
C VAL A 115 10.67 -19.32 17.72
N ILE A 116 11.34 -20.19 16.97
CA ILE A 116 11.42 -20.14 15.52
C ILE A 116 10.63 -21.32 14.95
N LEU A 117 9.82 -21.06 13.92
CA LEU A 117 9.07 -22.05 13.15
C LEU A 117 9.70 -22.16 11.75
N PRO A 118 10.69 -23.06 11.53
CA PRO A 118 11.46 -23.09 10.28
C PRO A 118 10.58 -23.25 9.04
N GLY A 119 9.59 -24.15 9.10
CA GLY A 119 8.66 -24.40 8.01
C GLY A 119 7.84 -23.16 7.64
N ARG A 120 7.45 -22.35 8.63
CA ARG A 120 6.71 -21.10 8.39
C ARG A 120 7.59 -20.04 7.74
N VAL A 121 8.80 -19.84 8.26
CA VAL A 121 9.77 -18.88 7.70
C VAL A 121 10.12 -19.25 6.25
N LEU A 122 10.38 -20.53 5.98
CA LEU A 122 10.69 -21.02 4.65
C LEU A 122 9.50 -20.89 3.69
N ALA A 123 8.31 -21.33 4.10
CA ALA A 123 7.11 -21.23 3.26
C ALA A 123 6.77 -19.78 2.92
N GLN A 124 6.92 -18.85 3.88
CA GLN A 124 6.70 -17.43 3.65
C GLN A 124 7.69 -16.85 2.63
N ASN A 125 8.97 -17.20 2.74
CA ASN A 125 9.98 -16.79 1.74
C ASN A 125 9.67 -17.32 0.34
N ILE A 126 9.25 -18.59 0.21
CA ILE A 126 8.87 -19.19 -1.07
C ILE A 126 7.62 -18.51 -1.64
N TYR A 127 6.62 -18.27 -0.81
CA TYR A 127 5.37 -17.62 -1.24
C TYR A 127 5.63 -16.24 -1.82
N HIS A 128 6.41 -15.39 -1.14
CA HIS A 128 6.75 -14.06 -1.66
C HIS A 128 7.55 -14.12 -2.96
N TYR A 129 8.49 -15.07 -3.08
CA TYR A 129 9.23 -15.28 -4.33
C TYR A 129 8.31 -15.64 -5.51
N LEU A 130 7.27 -16.46 -5.27
CA LEU A 130 6.28 -16.80 -6.30
C LEU A 130 5.41 -15.60 -6.70
N GLN A 131 5.18 -14.66 -5.79
CA GLN A 131 4.43 -13.45 -6.09
C GLN A 131 5.28 -12.45 -6.91
N ASP A 132 6.53 -12.21 -6.52
CA ASP A 132 7.50 -11.47 -7.32
C ASP A 132 8.95 -11.82 -6.91
N PRO A 133 9.78 -12.38 -7.81
CA PRO A 133 11.15 -12.77 -7.47
C PRO A 133 12.09 -11.59 -7.17
N ARG A 134 11.67 -10.36 -7.47
CA ARG A 134 12.44 -9.11 -7.20
C ARG A 134 12.20 -8.57 -5.80
N ILE A 135 11.21 -9.10 -5.09
CA ILE A 135 10.79 -8.63 -3.77
C ILE A 135 11.24 -9.64 -2.72
N LYS A 136 11.84 -9.13 -1.64
CA LYS A 136 12.12 -9.92 -0.44
C LYS A 136 11.40 -9.31 0.73
N VAL A 137 10.67 -10.13 1.47
CA VAL A 137 9.91 -9.69 2.64
C VAL A 137 10.52 -10.32 3.88
N HIS A 138 10.79 -9.49 4.86
CA HIS A 138 11.37 -9.86 6.15
C HIS A 138 10.36 -9.48 7.24
N PRO A 139 9.64 -10.46 7.83
CA PRO A 139 8.72 -10.17 8.92
C PRO A 139 9.48 -9.70 10.16
N LEU A 140 8.92 -8.73 10.87
CA LEU A 140 9.44 -8.27 12.16
C LEU A 140 8.64 -8.89 13.31
N ASP A 141 9.35 -9.34 14.34
CA ASP A 141 8.73 -9.96 15.54
C ASP A 141 8.05 -8.93 16.46
N ILE A 142 8.27 -7.63 16.25
CA ILE A 142 8.06 -6.59 17.28
C ILE A 142 6.69 -5.89 17.16
N THR A 143 6.00 -6.06 16.03
CA THR A 143 4.66 -5.56 15.72
C THR A 143 4.25 -6.30 14.46
N GLU A 144 2.98 -6.37 14.08
CA GLU A 144 2.58 -6.90 12.77
C GLU A 144 3.11 -6.03 11.61
N ALA A 145 4.42 -6.02 11.41
CA ALA A 145 5.18 -5.15 10.55
C ALA A 145 6.18 -5.96 9.74
N GLU A 146 6.46 -5.47 8.54
CA GLU A 146 7.29 -6.15 7.55
C GLU A 146 8.29 -5.16 6.96
N VAL A 147 9.49 -5.66 6.70
CA VAL A 147 10.48 -4.97 5.88
C VAL A 147 10.46 -5.59 4.50
N VAL A 148 10.30 -4.77 3.47
CA VAL A 148 10.31 -5.18 2.07
C VAL A 148 11.53 -4.61 1.38
N GLU A 149 12.39 -5.48 0.86
CA GLU A 149 13.45 -5.11 -0.08
C GLU A 149 12.95 -5.26 -1.50
N ILE A 150 13.21 -4.26 -2.32
CA ILE A 150 12.78 -4.22 -3.72
C ILE A 150 13.88 -3.63 -4.58
N ASP A 151 14.27 -4.35 -5.64
CA ASP A 151 15.13 -3.81 -6.69
C ASP A 151 14.33 -2.87 -7.59
N ALA A 152 14.60 -1.56 -7.56
CA ALA A 152 14.03 -0.61 -8.50
C ALA A 152 14.45 -1.01 -9.92
N ALA A 153 13.49 -1.03 -10.83
CA ALA A 153 13.71 -1.33 -12.24
C ALA A 153 13.16 -0.19 -13.10
N ASP A 154 13.71 -0.02 -14.31
CA ASP A 154 13.39 1.07 -15.24
C ASP A 154 11.90 1.23 -15.54
N HIS A 155 11.11 0.17 -15.40
CA HIS A 155 9.67 0.14 -15.57
C HIS A 155 8.91 0.23 -14.24
N PHE A 156 9.45 0.78 -13.15
CA PHE A 156 8.64 1.02 -11.96
C PHE A 156 8.23 2.47 -11.87
N ALA A 157 6.96 2.73 -11.51
CA ALA A 157 6.40 4.07 -11.43
C ALA A 157 7.13 4.95 -10.39
N LEU A 158 7.81 4.33 -9.43
CA LEU A 158 8.60 4.98 -8.40
C LEU A 158 9.94 5.55 -8.91
N VAL A 159 10.48 5.07 -10.04
CA VAL A 159 11.77 5.53 -10.56
C VAL A 159 11.66 6.98 -11.04
N GLY A 160 12.61 7.81 -10.64
CA GLY A 160 12.61 9.24 -10.92
C GLY A 160 11.72 10.06 -9.98
N ARG A 161 10.82 9.46 -9.20
CA ARG A 161 10.02 10.19 -8.20
C ARG A 161 10.88 10.63 -7.02
N ARG A 162 10.51 11.77 -6.42
CA ARG A 162 11.08 12.23 -5.15
C ARG A 162 10.54 11.39 -4.01
N ILE A 163 11.34 11.11 -2.99
CA ILE A 163 10.90 10.42 -1.77
C ILE A 163 9.72 11.16 -1.12
N SER A 164 9.71 12.50 -1.14
CA SER A 164 8.60 13.31 -0.62
C SER A 164 7.25 13.09 -1.34
N ALA A 165 7.26 12.50 -2.55
CA ALA A 165 6.06 12.18 -3.30
C ALA A 165 5.57 10.73 -3.06
N LEU A 166 6.36 9.93 -2.35
CA LEU A 166 6.09 8.52 -2.04
C LEU A 166 5.64 8.38 -0.58
N VAL A 167 4.77 9.29 -0.12
CA VAL A 167 4.28 9.31 1.26
C VAL A 167 3.06 8.42 1.39
N ASN A 168 3.10 7.48 2.33
CA ASN A 168 1.99 6.60 2.65
C ASN A 168 1.79 6.53 4.18
N ALA A 169 0.56 6.26 4.61
CA ALA A 169 0.21 6.15 6.03
C ALA A 169 0.65 4.81 6.65
N GLU A 170 0.75 3.76 5.85
CA GLU A 170 0.98 2.38 6.28
C GLU A 170 2.41 1.89 6.03
N TRP A 171 3.16 2.57 5.17
CA TRP A 171 4.56 2.23 4.88
C TRP A 171 5.42 3.46 4.60
N ARG A 172 6.74 3.29 4.79
CA ARG A 172 7.76 4.29 4.45
C ARG A 172 9.00 3.63 3.88
N ILE A 173 9.62 4.28 2.90
CA ILE A 173 10.99 3.97 2.52
C ILE A 173 11.88 4.40 3.68
N VAL A 174 12.66 3.49 4.24
CA VAL A 174 13.55 3.73 5.37
C VAL A 174 15.02 3.77 4.96
N ALA A 175 15.36 3.18 3.82
CA ALA A 175 16.69 3.25 3.23
C ALA A 175 16.65 2.95 1.73
N LEU A 176 17.71 3.37 1.04
CA LEU A 176 18.01 3.01 -0.33
C LEU A 176 19.41 2.40 -0.38
N TYR A 177 19.62 1.37 -1.18
CA TYR A 177 20.93 0.85 -1.48
C TYR A 177 21.28 1.22 -2.92
N ARG A 178 22.30 2.05 -3.09
CA ARG A 178 22.74 2.59 -4.38
C ARG A 178 24.25 2.45 -4.46
N GLU A 179 24.77 1.85 -5.53
CA GLU A 179 26.23 1.76 -5.76
C GLU A 179 27.02 1.17 -4.58
N GLY A 180 26.47 0.15 -3.91
CA GLY A 180 27.18 -0.52 -2.82
C GLY A 180 27.03 0.12 -1.44
N ARG A 181 26.35 1.27 -1.33
CA ARG A 181 26.16 2.02 -0.08
C ARG A 181 24.69 2.16 0.30
N ILE A 182 24.45 2.17 1.61
CA ILE A 182 23.15 2.53 2.17
C ILE A 182 23.05 4.06 2.24
N LEU A 183 21.95 4.59 1.73
CA LEU A 183 21.54 5.98 1.78
C LEU A 183 20.27 6.09 2.62
N PHE A 184 20.22 7.08 3.50
CA PHE A 184 19.00 7.40 4.23
C PHE A 184 18.15 8.38 3.41
N PRO A 185 16.81 8.21 3.37
CA PRO A 185 15.96 8.98 2.48
C PRO A 185 15.88 10.45 2.93
N GLU A 186 16.19 11.36 2.01
CA GLU A 186 15.91 12.80 2.14
C GLU A 186 14.71 13.18 1.26
N PRO A 187 13.88 14.18 1.64
CA PRO A 187 12.63 14.49 0.91
C PRO A 187 12.81 14.77 -0.59
N ASP A 188 13.89 15.45 -0.98
CA ASP A 188 14.20 15.85 -2.34
C ASP A 188 14.96 14.78 -3.14
N MET A 189 15.47 13.74 -2.46
CA MET A 189 16.15 12.61 -3.08
C MET A 189 15.22 11.91 -4.06
N ARG A 190 15.74 11.59 -5.25
CA ARG A 190 15.00 10.83 -6.27
C ARG A 190 15.42 9.37 -6.27
N VAL A 191 14.46 8.48 -6.50
CA VAL A 191 14.73 7.06 -6.69
C VAL A 191 15.39 6.83 -8.05
N GLY A 192 16.53 6.15 -8.03
CA GLY A 192 17.31 5.78 -9.20
C GLY A 192 16.92 4.40 -9.74
N LYS A 193 17.34 4.14 -10.98
CA LYS A 193 17.08 2.90 -11.74
C LYS A 193 17.79 1.66 -11.20
N THR A 194 18.81 1.86 -10.38
CA THR A 194 19.64 0.80 -9.80
C THR A 194 19.52 0.75 -8.29
N ASP A 195 18.55 1.47 -7.72
CA ASP A 195 18.36 1.50 -6.28
C ASP A 195 17.69 0.23 -5.84
N ARG A 196 18.10 -0.29 -4.69
CA ARG A 196 17.24 -1.21 -3.93
C ARG A 196 16.60 -0.44 -2.80
N LEU A 197 15.28 -0.37 -2.77
CA LEU A 197 14.57 0.29 -1.67
C LEU A 197 14.37 -0.69 -0.53
N ILE A 198 14.48 -0.17 0.69
CA ILE A 198 14.10 -0.84 1.92
C ILE A 198 12.88 -0.11 2.45
N ILE A 199 11.74 -0.80 2.46
CA ILE A 199 10.44 -0.26 2.86
C ILE A 199 10.03 -0.93 4.16
N LEU A 200 9.58 -0.14 5.13
CA LEU A 200 9.00 -0.63 6.38
C LEU A 200 7.51 -0.28 6.41
N GLY A 201 6.66 -1.21 6.78
CA GLY A 201 5.26 -0.90 7.08
C GLY A 201 4.55 -2.01 7.82
N GLN A 202 3.21 -1.93 7.89
CA GLN A 202 2.36 -2.93 8.56
C GLN A 202 2.30 -4.27 7.78
N ARG A 203 1.59 -5.28 8.27
CA ARG A 203 1.30 -6.50 7.49
C ARG A 203 0.62 -6.14 6.16
N ASP A 204 0.90 -6.91 5.12
CA ASP A 204 0.43 -6.71 3.73
C ASP A 204 1.09 -5.55 2.96
N VAL A 205 2.18 -4.97 3.48
CA VAL A 205 3.00 -3.98 2.73
C VAL A 205 3.40 -4.49 1.36
N PHE A 206 3.65 -5.79 1.22
CA PHE A 206 3.93 -6.42 -0.06
C PHE A 206 2.90 -6.04 -1.14
N ASN A 207 1.60 -6.18 -0.86
CA ASN A 207 0.54 -5.88 -1.84
C ASN A 207 0.49 -4.39 -2.20
N ASN A 208 0.69 -3.53 -1.20
CA ASN A 208 0.74 -2.08 -1.38
C ASN A 208 1.96 -1.65 -2.21
N VAL A 209 3.11 -2.27 -1.98
CA VAL A 209 4.36 -2.01 -2.72
C VAL A 209 4.29 -2.56 -4.14
N CYS A 210 3.73 -3.75 -4.35
CA CYS A 210 3.48 -4.30 -5.70
C CYS A 210 2.63 -3.36 -6.55
N SER A 211 1.63 -2.70 -5.96
CA SER A 211 0.80 -1.69 -6.64
C SER A 211 1.59 -0.46 -7.11
N LEU A 212 2.78 -0.18 -6.54
CA LEU A 212 3.68 0.87 -7.02
C LEU A 212 4.64 0.40 -8.13
N MET A 213 4.78 -0.92 -8.30
CA MET A 213 5.73 -1.57 -9.21
C MET A 213 5.11 -1.94 -10.54
N GLU A 214 3.79 -2.04 -10.62
CA GLU A 214 3.07 -2.52 -11.79
C GLU A 214 3.05 -1.46 -12.94
N CYS A 215 4.18 -1.04 -13.52
CA CYS A 215 4.06 -0.40 -14.84
C CYS A 215 3.56 -1.42 -15.87
N GLY A 216 2.43 -1.08 -16.47
CA GLY A 216 1.82 -1.76 -17.60
C GLY A 216 0.35 -2.03 -17.38
N LEU A 217 -0.11 -2.04 -16.12
CA LEU A 217 -1.50 -2.20 -15.77
C LEU A 217 -2.02 -0.91 -15.15
N PRO A 218 -3.18 -0.41 -15.57
CA PRO A 218 -3.81 0.72 -14.90
C PRO A 218 -4.23 0.30 -13.49
N HIS A 219 -3.88 1.09 -12.46
CA HIS A 219 -4.06 0.72 -11.06
C HIS A 219 -5.31 1.33 -10.45
N PHE A 220 -5.85 2.40 -11.03
CA PHE A 220 -7.10 2.97 -10.54
C PHE A 220 -8.26 1.95 -10.58
N PRO A 221 -9.08 1.80 -9.52
CA PRO A 221 -8.99 2.46 -8.21
C PRO A 221 -8.22 1.66 -7.14
N LEU A 222 -7.59 0.53 -7.49
CA LEU A 222 -6.89 -0.40 -6.58
C LEU A 222 -5.78 0.24 -5.75
N THR A 223 -5.14 1.32 -6.22
CA THR A 223 -4.17 2.09 -5.42
C THR A 223 -4.78 2.68 -4.15
N TYR A 224 -6.09 2.92 -4.15
CA TYR A 224 -6.84 3.48 -3.02
C TYR A 224 -7.64 2.40 -2.28
N GLY A 225 -8.09 1.37 -3.01
CA GLY A 225 -8.86 0.27 -2.44
C GLY A 225 -9.59 -0.55 -3.51
N GLN A 226 -10.20 -1.65 -3.08
CA GLN A 226 -10.81 -2.64 -3.98
C GLN A 226 -12.31 -2.41 -4.25
N THR A 227 -12.94 -1.56 -3.43
CA THR A 227 -14.39 -1.39 -3.42
C THR A 227 -14.81 -0.07 -4.08
N LEU A 228 -15.77 -0.15 -5.00
CA LEU A 228 -16.58 0.99 -5.45
C LEU A 228 -17.78 1.14 -4.52
N VAL A 229 -17.91 2.31 -3.90
CA VAL A 229 -19.10 2.68 -3.12
C VAL A 229 -19.94 3.64 -3.96
N ILE A 230 -21.19 3.28 -4.21
CA ILE A 230 -22.15 4.07 -4.99
C ILE A 230 -23.20 4.61 -4.02
N GLN A 231 -23.26 5.91 -3.83
CA GLN A 231 -24.28 6.56 -3.02
C GLN A 231 -25.40 7.06 -3.93
N LEU A 232 -26.63 6.59 -3.68
CA LEU A 232 -27.80 7.00 -4.46
C LEU A 232 -28.42 8.29 -3.90
N PRO A 233 -28.92 9.19 -4.78
CA PRO A 233 -29.69 10.35 -4.35
C PRO A 233 -31.04 9.95 -3.76
N GLU A 234 -31.60 10.86 -2.95
CA GLU A 234 -33.03 10.85 -2.66
C GLU A 234 -33.82 11.31 -3.89
N GLY A 235 -34.70 10.46 -4.41
CA GLY A 235 -35.61 10.78 -5.52
C GLY A 235 -35.02 10.56 -6.91
N SER A 236 -34.92 11.62 -7.72
CA SER A 236 -34.51 11.53 -9.13
C SER A 236 -32.99 11.36 -9.29
N GLY A 237 -32.55 10.71 -10.37
CA GLY A 237 -31.12 10.56 -10.67
C GLY A 237 -30.54 9.18 -10.31
N VAL A 238 -31.35 8.30 -9.70
CA VAL A 238 -30.92 6.95 -9.27
C VAL A 238 -30.42 6.12 -10.46
N GLN A 239 -31.17 6.14 -11.57
CA GLN A 239 -30.83 5.34 -12.74
C GLN A 239 -29.54 5.82 -13.41
N GLU A 240 -29.34 7.13 -13.49
CA GLU A 240 -28.16 7.76 -14.06
C GLU A 240 -26.90 7.39 -13.26
N VAL A 241 -26.97 7.47 -11.93
CA VAL A 241 -25.84 7.10 -11.05
C VAL A 241 -25.55 5.60 -11.12
N LEU A 242 -26.58 4.75 -11.16
CA LEU A 242 -26.39 3.30 -11.29
C LEU A 242 -25.82 2.90 -12.65
N GLN A 243 -26.22 3.56 -13.74
CA GLN A 243 -25.68 3.31 -15.08
C GLN A 243 -24.20 3.68 -15.16
N GLU A 244 -23.82 4.85 -14.63
CA GLU A 244 -22.41 5.24 -14.56
C GLU A 244 -21.61 4.28 -13.66
N GLY A 245 -22.18 3.87 -12.53
CA GLY A 245 -21.57 2.89 -11.63
C GLY A 245 -21.38 1.51 -12.28
N LEU A 246 -22.33 1.07 -13.10
CA LEU A 246 -22.22 -0.15 -13.90
C LEU A 246 -21.09 -0.02 -14.93
N TYR A 247 -21.03 1.11 -15.64
CA TYR A 247 -19.96 1.37 -16.60
C TYR A 247 -18.58 1.33 -15.93
N VAL A 248 -18.41 2.03 -14.81
CA VAL A 248 -17.16 2.02 -14.02
C VAL A 248 -16.83 0.60 -13.57
N THR A 249 -17.81 -0.17 -13.11
CA THR A 249 -17.58 -1.55 -12.65
C THR A 249 -17.13 -2.47 -13.79
N GLN A 250 -17.68 -2.31 -14.98
CA GLN A 250 -17.36 -3.13 -16.14
C GLN A 250 -16.01 -2.76 -16.77
N ASN A 251 -15.69 -1.47 -16.81
CA ASN A 251 -14.56 -0.92 -17.56
C ASN A 251 -13.44 -0.40 -16.67
N THR A 252 -13.44 -0.76 -15.38
CA THR A 252 -12.31 -0.54 -14.48
C THR A 252 -12.04 -1.78 -13.63
N ARG A 253 -10.96 -1.74 -12.85
CA ARG A 253 -10.50 -2.83 -11.99
C ARG A 253 -11.22 -2.95 -10.64
N VAL A 254 -12.33 -2.25 -10.45
CA VAL A 254 -13.20 -2.45 -9.28
C VAL A 254 -13.47 -3.95 -9.06
N GLN A 255 -13.25 -4.42 -7.83
CA GLN A 255 -13.44 -5.82 -7.47
C GLN A 255 -14.72 -6.05 -6.66
N LYS A 256 -15.15 -5.06 -5.89
CA LYS A 256 -16.34 -5.13 -5.03
C LYS A 256 -17.19 -3.90 -5.25
N VAL A 257 -18.51 -4.06 -5.15
CA VAL A 257 -19.46 -2.96 -5.27
C VAL A 257 -20.35 -2.92 -4.04
N ARG A 258 -20.51 -1.72 -3.49
CA ARG A 258 -21.43 -1.38 -2.42
C ARG A 258 -22.34 -0.28 -2.89
N VAL A 259 -23.64 -0.43 -2.67
CA VAL A 259 -24.62 0.62 -2.94
C VAL A 259 -25.16 1.08 -1.61
N VAL A 260 -25.06 2.38 -1.36
CA VAL A 260 -25.56 3.05 -0.15
C VAL A 260 -26.78 3.86 -0.60
N ALA A 261 -27.97 3.46 -0.14
CA ALA A 261 -29.23 4.01 -0.62
C ALA A 261 -30.15 4.45 0.52
N PRO A 262 -30.89 5.56 0.38
CA PRO A 262 -31.99 5.87 1.31
C PRO A 262 -32.99 4.71 1.35
N GLU A 263 -33.56 4.40 2.53
CA GLU A 263 -34.52 3.29 2.71
C GLU A 263 -35.65 3.30 1.66
N ASP A 264 -36.20 4.47 1.36
CA ASP A 264 -37.31 4.65 0.41
C ASP A 264 -36.91 4.49 -1.07
N THR A 265 -35.62 4.47 -1.36
CA THR A 265 -35.07 4.41 -2.73
C THR A 265 -34.15 3.21 -2.96
N ALA A 266 -34.18 2.25 -2.03
CA ALA A 266 -33.38 1.04 -2.12
C ALA A 266 -33.65 0.30 -3.44
N PRO A 267 -32.62 0.04 -4.27
CA PRO A 267 -32.81 -0.59 -5.56
C PRO A 267 -33.24 -2.06 -5.39
N GLY A 268 -34.28 -2.46 -6.11
CA GLY A 268 -34.70 -3.86 -6.19
C GLY A 268 -33.67 -4.72 -6.93
N GLN A 269 -33.72 -6.05 -6.73
CA GLN A 269 -32.75 -6.98 -7.33
C GLN A 269 -32.67 -6.90 -8.86
N THR A 270 -33.80 -6.64 -9.54
CA THR A 270 -33.88 -6.52 -11.00
C THR A 270 -33.06 -5.36 -11.57
N MET A 271 -32.75 -4.33 -10.77
CA MET A 271 -31.89 -3.22 -11.20
C MET A 271 -30.42 -3.65 -11.35
N PHE A 272 -30.06 -4.84 -10.86
CA PHE A 272 -28.72 -5.38 -10.94
C PHE A 272 -28.56 -6.51 -11.96
N ASP A 273 -29.59 -6.81 -12.76
CA ASP A 273 -29.57 -7.92 -13.73
C ASP A 273 -28.45 -7.81 -14.78
N GLN A 274 -28.01 -6.57 -15.08
CA GLN A 274 -26.94 -6.29 -16.04
C GLN A 274 -25.54 -6.28 -15.41
N TRP A 275 -25.44 -6.44 -14.09
CA TRP A 275 -24.17 -6.40 -13.38
C TRP A 275 -23.43 -7.75 -13.48
N PRO A 276 -22.09 -7.75 -13.54
CA PRO A 276 -21.33 -9.00 -13.54
C PRO A 276 -21.60 -9.82 -12.27
N GLN A 277 -21.85 -11.13 -12.39
CA GLN A 277 -22.14 -12.00 -11.24
C GLN A 277 -21.04 -11.95 -10.16
N SER A 278 -19.77 -11.86 -10.57
CA SER A 278 -18.63 -11.73 -9.66
C SER A 278 -18.59 -10.40 -8.89
N ARG A 279 -19.33 -9.39 -9.35
CA ARG A 279 -19.34 -8.02 -8.84
C ARG A 279 -20.76 -7.50 -8.59
N LEU A 280 -21.67 -8.39 -8.18
CA LEU A 280 -23.03 -8.00 -7.82
C LEU A 280 -23.02 -7.01 -6.63
N PRO A 281 -23.70 -5.86 -6.74
CA PRO A 281 -23.75 -4.89 -5.65
C PRO A 281 -24.40 -5.46 -4.40
N ARG A 282 -23.84 -5.13 -3.23
CA ARG A 282 -24.56 -5.27 -1.96
C ARG A 282 -25.11 -3.92 -1.54
N VAL A 283 -26.39 -3.90 -1.19
CA VAL A 283 -27.12 -2.70 -0.81
C VAL A 283 -27.08 -2.54 0.72
N GLU A 284 -26.76 -1.34 1.17
CA GLU A 284 -26.85 -0.89 2.55
C GLU A 284 -27.77 0.33 2.59
N THR A 285 -28.81 0.28 3.43
CA THR A 285 -29.82 1.33 3.52
C THR A 285 -29.56 2.30 4.66
N TYR A 286 -29.98 3.55 4.52
CA TYR A 286 -29.83 4.58 5.55
C TYR A 286 -31.02 5.54 5.60
N SER A 287 -31.17 6.25 6.71
CA SER A 287 -32.11 7.38 6.83
C SER A 287 -31.45 8.69 6.41
N ALA A 288 -32.20 9.61 5.80
CA ALA A 288 -31.71 10.90 5.29
C ALA A 288 -30.76 11.67 6.24
N GLU A 289 -31.07 11.65 7.55
CA GLU A 289 -30.29 12.33 8.59
C GLU A 289 -28.87 11.77 8.77
N GLU A 290 -28.62 10.55 8.31
CA GLU A 290 -27.35 9.83 8.47
C GLU A 290 -26.51 9.75 7.18
N ASP A 291 -26.92 10.39 6.08
CA ASP A 291 -26.36 10.24 4.73
C ASP A 291 -24.81 10.21 4.69
N LEU A 292 -24.17 11.29 5.12
CA LEU A 292 -22.70 11.37 5.13
C LEU A 292 -22.05 10.47 6.19
N ARG A 293 -22.74 10.20 7.31
CA ARG A 293 -22.20 9.37 8.39
C ARG A 293 -22.14 7.90 7.97
N VAL A 294 -23.17 7.41 7.28
CA VAL A 294 -23.18 6.06 6.73
C VAL A 294 -22.14 5.93 5.64
N LEU A 295 -22.04 6.91 4.73
CA LEU A 295 -20.99 6.89 3.71
C LEU A 295 -19.59 6.77 4.32
N HIS A 296 -19.28 7.55 5.35
CA HIS A 296 -18.01 7.47 6.08
C HIS A 296 -17.78 6.08 6.70
N ARG A 297 -18.79 5.54 7.39
CA ARG A 297 -18.73 4.23 8.03
C ARG A 297 -18.44 3.12 7.01
N VAL A 298 -19.16 3.13 5.88
CA VAL A 298 -18.98 2.16 4.79
C VAL A 298 -17.58 2.27 4.21
N CYS A 299 -17.09 3.49 3.97
CA CYS A 299 -15.77 3.68 3.38
C CYS A 299 -14.63 3.19 4.28
N GLN A 300 -14.72 3.43 5.59
CA GLN A 300 -13.75 2.94 6.56
C GLN A 300 -13.75 1.41 6.69
N ALA A 301 -14.92 0.76 6.51
CA ALA A 301 -15.06 -0.68 6.70
C ALA A 301 -14.73 -1.53 5.46
N GLN A 302 -14.72 -0.95 4.26
CA GLN A 302 -14.78 -1.74 3.01
C GLN A 302 -13.55 -1.62 2.10
N ASN A 303 -12.43 -1.04 2.55
CA ASN A 303 -11.25 -0.79 1.70
C ASN A 303 -11.65 -0.10 0.38
N THR A 304 -12.23 1.09 0.52
CA THR A 304 -12.86 1.82 -0.59
C THR A 304 -11.83 2.49 -1.48
N GLY A 305 -11.85 2.14 -2.77
CA GLY A 305 -10.99 2.75 -3.77
C GLY A 305 -11.62 3.91 -4.55
N LEU A 306 -12.95 3.94 -4.63
CA LEU A 306 -13.68 4.98 -5.34
C LEU A 306 -15.06 5.17 -4.73
N VAL A 307 -15.46 6.42 -4.53
CA VAL A 307 -16.85 6.77 -4.22
C VAL A 307 -17.49 7.42 -5.45
N LEU A 308 -18.62 6.89 -5.89
CA LEU A 308 -19.50 7.50 -6.89
C LEU A 308 -20.74 8.05 -6.18
N ARG A 309 -21.03 9.34 -6.36
CA ARG A 309 -22.24 9.96 -5.83
C ARG A 309 -22.71 11.13 -6.72
N PRO A 310 -23.98 11.55 -6.62
CA PRO A 310 -24.40 12.83 -7.18
C PRO A 310 -23.69 14.02 -6.49
N PRO A 311 -23.50 15.15 -7.18
CA PRO A 311 -22.96 16.38 -6.59
C PRO A 311 -23.77 16.86 -5.37
N LEU A 312 -23.08 17.43 -4.37
CA LEU A 312 -23.72 18.01 -3.20
C LEU A 312 -24.55 19.24 -3.57
N VAL A 313 -25.76 19.33 -3.02
CA VAL A 313 -26.58 20.54 -3.08
C VAL A 313 -26.11 21.49 -1.97
N VAL A 314 -25.33 22.51 -2.33
CA VAL A 314 -24.75 23.48 -1.37
C VAL A 314 -25.15 24.91 -1.68
N SER A 315 -25.45 25.65 -0.60
CA SER A 315 -25.82 27.07 -0.66
C SER A 315 -24.64 27.94 -1.08
N TRP A 316 -24.94 29.08 -1.72
CA TRP A 316 -23.92 30.00 -2.21
C TRP A 316 -23.03 30.60 -1.10
N ALA A 317 -23.56 30.70 0.13
CA ALA A 317 -22.84 31.21 1.28
C ALA A 317 -21.74 30.25 1.81
N ASP A 318 -21.89 28.94 1.57
CA ASP A 318 -20.96 27.93 2.10
C ASP A 318 -19.69 27.80 1.27
N ILE A 319 -19.75 28.20 -0.02
CA ILE A 319 -18.63 28.15 -1.00
C ILE A 319 -17.38 28.85 -0.49
N PHE A 320 -17.56 30.04 0.11
CA PHE A 320 -16.46 30.89 0.54
C PHE A 320 -15.92 30.49 1.92
N LYS A 321 -16.67 29.67 2.67
CA LYS A 321 -16.29 29.21 4.01
C LYS A 321 -15.57 27.88 3.96
N ARG A 322 -16.05 26.94 3.14
CA ARG A 322 -15.52 25.57 3.00
C ARG A 322 -15.77 25.02 1.60
N PRO A 323 -14.82 24.29 0.97
CA PRO A 323 -15.04 23.59 -0.29
C PRO A 323 -15.60 22.18 -0.04
N PRO A 324 -16.94 21.99 -0.04
CA PRO A 324 -17.59 20.77 0.48
C PRO A 324 -17.23 19.50 -0.28
N HIS A 325 -17.05 19.55 -1.60
CA HIS A 325 -16.72 18.35 -2.39
C HIS A 325 -15.27 17.94 -2.16
N VAL A 326 -14.38 18.92 -2.10
CA VAL A 326 -12.95 18.69 -1.82
C VAL A 326 -12.78 18.18 -0.38
N GLU A 327 -13.45 18.79 0.60
CA GLU A 327 -13.44 18.31 1.99
C GLU A 327 -13.95 16.87 2.10
N LEU A 328 -15.03 16.53 1.39
CA LEU A 328 -15.56 15.17 1.35
C LEU A 328 -14.57 14.18 0.74
N ALA A 329 -13.97 14.48 -0.42
CA ALA A 329 -12.97 13.60 -1.04
C ALA A 329 -11.81 13.31 -0.06
N HIS A 330 -11.33 14.33 0.65
CA HIS A 330 -10.28 14.15 1.65
C HIS A 330 -10.73 13.49 2.95
N SER A 331 -11.98 13.63 3.38
CA SER A 331 -12.46 12.96 4.59
C SER A 331 -12.71 11.47 4.34
N LEU A 332 -13.03 11.09 3.09
CA LEU A 332 -13.18 9.69 2.67
C LEU A 332 -11.83 9.00 2.42
N GLY A 333 -10.77 9.76 2.12
CA GLY A 333 -9.43 9.21 1.91
C GLY A 333 -9.23 8.50 0.56
N CYS A 334 -10.17 8.65 -0.37
CA CYS A 334 -10.14 8.04 -1.70
C CYS A 334 -10.76 8.98 -2.75
N PRO A 335 -10.52 8.75 -4.06
CA PRO A 335 -11.13 9.51 -5.13
C PRO A 335 -12.66 9.56 -5.05
N LEU A 336 -13.20 10.74 -5.38
CA LEU A 336 -14.62 11.04 -5.36
C LEU A 336 -15.09 11.38 -6.77
N LEU A 337 -15.85 10.47 -7.37
CA LEU A 337 -16.53 10.66 -8.64
C LEU A 337 -17.92 11.27 -8.39
N LEU A 338 -18.08 12.50 -8.83
CA LEU A 338 -19.32 13.24 -8.81
C LEU A 338 -20.06 12.96 -10.12
N GLY A 339 -20.84 11.89 -10.09
CA GLY A 339 -21.52 11.32 -11.24
C GLY A 339 -22.66 12.20 -11.74
N ARG A 340 -22.72 12.37 -13.06
CA ARG A 340 -23.80 13.07 -13.76
C ARG A 340 -24.43 12.19 -14.86
N GLY A 341 -24.24 10.87 -14.78
CA GLY A 341 -24.85 9.91 -15.70
C GLY A 341 -24.05 9.75 -16.99
N ALA A 342 -22.72 9.89 -16.92
CA ALA A 342 -21.86 9.62 -18.06
C ALA A 342 -22.00 8.15 -18.50
N LYS A 343 -22.19 7.93 -19.80
CA LYS A 343 -22.42 6.59 -20.37
C LYS A 343 -21.13 5.87 -20.76
N SER A 344 -20.09 6.63 -21.06
CA SER A 344 -18.74 6.16 -21.33
C SER A 344 -17.72 7.22 -20.89
N TYR A 345 -16.44 6.85 -20.78
CA TYR A 345 -15.33 7.77 -20.58
C TYR A 345 -14.41 7.73 -21.81
N GLU A 346 -14.93 8.20 -22.93
CA GLU A 346 -14.21 8.30 -24.22
C GLU A 346 -13.39 9.58 -24.31
N ARG A 347 -13.89 10.67 -23.69
CA ARG A 347 -13.26 11.99 -23.66
C ARG A 347 -13.00 12.41 -22.22
N ILE A 348 -11.76 12.30 -21.78
CA ILE A 348 -11.31 12.60 -20.43
C ILE A 348 -10.56 13.93 -20.44
N ALA A 349 -11.10 14.95 -19.79
CA ALA A 349 -10.41 16.22 -19.60
C ALA A 349 -9.66 16.25 -18.27
N VAL A 350 -8.49 16.85 -18.25
CA VAL A 350 -7.67 17.01 -17.05
C VAL A 350 -7.26 18.46 -16.91
N ALA A 351 -7.65 19.11 -15.81
CA ALA A 351 -7.13 20.44 -15.49
C ALA A 351 -5.67 20.32 -15.01
N PHE A 352 -4.74 20.92 -15.74
CA PHE A 352 -3.30 20.72 -15.49
C PHE A 352 -2.53 22.04 -15.37
N ASN A 353 -1.75 22.17 -14.30
CA ASN A 353 -0.93 23.34 -14.02
C ASN A 353 0.50 22.97 -13.57
N GLY A 354 0.93 21.71 -13.79
CA GLY A 354 2.24 21.20 -13.38
C GLY A 354 2.48 21.01 -11.88
N SER A 355 1.54 21.40 -11.02
CA SER A 355 1.66 21.11 -9.58
C SER A 355 1.64 19.60 -9.32
N SER A 356 2.24 19.17 -8.20
CA SER A 356 2.19 17.76 -7.78
C SER A 356 0.75 17.23 -7.67
N VAL A 357 -0.19 18.10 -7.28
CA VAL A 357 -1.62 17.79 -7.22
C VAL A 357 -2.19 17.52 -8.62
N ALA A 358 -1.87 18.36 -9.61
CA ALA A 358 -2.30 18.16 -10.99
C ALA A 358 -1.67 16.92 -11.63
N VAL A 359 -0.41 16.61 -11.29
CA VAL A 359 0.26 15.36 -11.72
C VAL A 359 -0.48 14.13 -11.20
N ALA A 360 -0.86 14.09 -9.92
CA ALA A 360 -1.65 12.97 -9.38
C ALA A 360 -3.00 12.81 -10.10
N GLY A 361 -3.68 13.92 -10.41
CA GLY A 361 -4.91 13.88 -11.22
C GLY A 361 -4.68 13.33 -12.63
N MET A 362 -3.57 13.73 -13.27
CA MET A 362 -3.20 13.23 -14.60
C MET A 362 -2.88 11.72 -14.58
N GLU A 363 -2.15 11.23 -13.58
CA GLU A 363 -1.84 9.81 -13.44
C GLU A 363 -3.12 8.96 -13.32
N VAL A 364 -4.10 9.42 -12.53
CA VAL A 364 -5.42 8.76 -12.45
C VAL A 364 -6.15 8.83 -13.79
N ALA A 365 -6.12 9.96 -14.49
CA ALA A 365 -6.74 10.09 -15.81
C ALA A 365 -6.13 9.13 -16.84
N ILE A 366 -4.81 8.95 -16.82
CA ILE A 366 -4.09 7.97 -17.65
C ILE A 366 -4.55 6.55 -17.36
N ASP A 367 -4.69 6.20 -16.08
CA ASP A 367 -5.16 4.89 -15.68
C ASP A 367 -6.62 4.64 -16.09
N VAL A 368 -7.50 5.64 -15.94
CA VAL A 368 -8.88 5.56 -16.42
C VAL A 368 -8.90 5.39 -17.94
N ALA A 369 -8.19 6.23 -18.68
CA ALA A 369 -8.13 6.17 -20.15
C ALA A 369 -7.65 4.81 -20.67
N ARG A 370 -6.62 4.21 -20.05
CA ARG A 370 -6.14 2.87 -20.41
C ARG A 370 -7.16 1.77 -20.17
N GLN A 371 -8.00 1.90 -19.13
CA GLN A 371 -9.03 0.90 -18.83
C GLN A 371 -10.25 1.05 -19.72
N THR A 372 -10.63 2.29 -20.02
CA THR A 372 -11.83 2.60 -20.81
C THR A 372 -11.58 2.68 -22.31
N GLY A 373 -10.31 2.74 -22.73
CA GLY A 373 -9.93 3.06 -24.11
C GLY A 373 -10.14 4.53 -24.47
N GLY A 374 -10.33 5.39 -23.48
CA GLY A 374 -10.59 6.83 -23.66
C GLY A 374 -9.36 7.63 -24.09
N THR A 375 -9.61 8.84 -24.56
CA THR A 375 -8.60 9.84 -24.93
C THR A 375 -8.47 10.90 -23.84
N ILE A 376 -7.27 11.46 -23.70
CA ILE A 376 -6.97 12.45 -22.65
C ILE A 376 -6.71 13.80 -23.28
N GLU A 377 -7.33 14.82 -22.71
CA GLU A 377 -7.12 16.22 -23.05
C GLU A 377 -6.66 17.00 -21.81
N ALA A 378 -5.42 17.45 -21.82
CA ALA A 378 -4.84 18.27 -20.76
C ALA A 378 -5.14 19.75 -21.02
N ILE A 379 -5.92 20.37 -20.13
CA ILE A 379 -6.29 21.78 -20.19
C ILE A 379 -5.33 22.58 -19.31
N VAL A 380 -4.46 23.35 -19.95
CA VAL A 380 -3.52 24.28 -19.30
C VAL A 380 -4.06 25.69 -19.48
N VAL A 381 -4.30 26.40 -18.38
CA VAL A 381 -4.78 27.78 -18.42
C VAL A 381 -3.70 28.74 -17.96
N GLN A 382 -3.29 29.63 -18.85
CA GLN A 382 -2.46 30.78 -18.55
C GLN A 382 -3.34 31.92 -18.04
N GLU A 383 -3.07 32.41 -16.84
CA GLU A 383 -3.72 33.63 -16.33
C GLU A 383 -3.11 34.85 -17.05
N SER A 384 -3.94 35.81 -17.47
CA SER A 384 -3.49 36.98 -18.25
C SER A 384 -2.46 37.84 -17.48
N ASP A 385 -1.48 38.40 -18.20
CA ASP A 385 -0.31 39.15 -17.68
C ASP A 385 -0.64 40.30 -16.72
N VAL A 386 -1.87 40.82 -16.77
CA VAL A 386 -2.37 41.87 -15.86
C VAL A 386 -2.35 41.43 -14.39
N VAL A 387 -2.33 40.12 -14.11
CA VAL A 387 -2.34 39.55 -12.75
C VAL A 387 -0.94 39.14 -12.26
N GLN A 388 -0.02 38.75 -13.15
CA GLN A 388 1.26 38.11 -12.74
C GLN A 388 2.54 38.92 -13.03
N GLY A 389 2.48 40.05 -13.74
CA GLY A 389 3.68 40.83 -14.08
C GLY A 389 4.55 40.15 -15.16
N PRO A 390 5.61 40.82 -15.66
CA PRO A 390 6.37 40.34 -16.81
C PRO A 390 7.20 39.11 -16.44
N GLY A 391 6.91 37.96 -17.09
CA GLY A 391 7.54 36.66 -16.83
C GLY A 391 6.60 35.45 -16.92
N GLY A 392 5.28 35.67 -17.10
CA GLY A 392 4.25 34.62 -17.04
C GLY A 392 4.21 33.57 -18.15
N GLY A 393 5.14 33.57 -19.11
CA GLY A 393 5.19 32.60 -20.21
C GLY A 393 6.09 31.37 -19.95
N GLU A 394 7.23 31.56 -19.26
CA GLU A 394 8.24 30.50 -19.10
C GLU A 394 7.71 29.27 -18.33
N TRP A 395 6.81 29.46 -17.37
CA TRP A 395 6.25 28.33 -16.61
C TRP A 395 5.30 27.46 -17.45
N VAL A 396 4.66 28.01 -18.48
CA VAL A 396 3.75 27.24 -19.36
C VAL A 396 4.55 26.22 -20.15
N ASP A 397 5.72 26.61 -20.66
CA ASP A 397 6.62 25.69 -21.37
C ASP A 397 7.09 24.54 -20.48
N ASP A 398 7.41 24.81 -19.21
CA ASP A 398 7.77 23.77 -18.22
C ASP A 398 6.60 22.81 -17.94
N VAL A 399 5.37 23.33 -17.89
CA VAL A 399 4.15 22.53 -17.69
C VAL A 399 3.88 21.64 -18.90
N LEU A 400 4.01 22.16 -20.11
CA LEU A 400 3.86 21.39 -21.35
C LEU A 400 4.97 20.34 -21.49
N ALA A 401 6.22 20.68 -21.14
CA ALA A 401 7.31 19.71 -21.07
C ALA A 401 6.99 18.57 -20.10
N SER A 402 6.47 18.89 -18.91
CA SER A 402 6.04 17.90 -17.92
C SER A 402 4.92 16.99 -18.43
N LEU A 403 3.97 17.52 -19.21
CA LEU A 403 2.92 16.72 -19.86
C LEU A 403 3.49 15.76 -20.90
N ARG A 404 4.45 16.21 -21.71
CA ARG A 404 5.10 15.38 -22.73
C ARG A 404 5.92 14.26 -22.12
N GLU A 405 6.61 14.55 -21.01
CA GLU A 405 7.29 13.53 -20.22
C GLU A 405 6.31 12.48 -19.67
N LEU A 406 5.18 12.90 -19.07
CA LEU A 406 4.14 11.98 -18.61
C LEU A 406 3.57 11.13 -19.76
N ALA A 407 3.26 11.75 -20.90
CA ALA A 407 2.80 11.05 -22.09
C ALA A 407 3.82 10.01 -22.57
N HIS A 408 5.11 10.37 -22.58
CA HIS A 408 6.20 9.48 -22.99
C HIS A 408 6.38 8.30 -22.03
N VAL A 409 6.48 8.56 -20.72
CA VAL A 409 6.63 7.55 -19.67
C VAL A 409 5.47 6.56 -19.71
N HIS A 410 4.24 7.07 -19.88
CA HIS A 410 3.05 6.24 -19.92
C HIS A 410 2.68 5.75 -21.33
N LYS A 411 3.47 6.03 -22.37
CA LYS A 411 3.22 5.61 -23.76
C LYS A 411 1.76 5.85 -24.20
N ILE A 412 1.21 7.01 -23.84
CA ILE A 412 -0.18 7.39 -24.13
C ILE A 412 -0.19 8.79 -24.75
N ALA A 413 -1.07 9.00 -25.74
CA ALA A 413 -1.24 10.32 -26.33
C ALA A 413 -2.07 11.21 -25.39
N ILE A 414 -1.59 12.42 -25.13
CA ILE A 414 -2.30 13.46 -24.37
C ILE A 414 -2.44 14.66 -25.30
N ALA A 415 -3.67 15.07 -25.59
CA ALA A 415 -3.94 16.29 -26.34
C ALA A 415 -3.73 17.51 -25.44
N GLU A 416 -2.90 18.45 -25.87
CA GLU A 416 -2.61 19.68 -25.13
C GLU A 416 -3.62 20.77 -25.56
N GLN A 417 -4.38 21.33 -24.61
CA GLN A 417 -5.18 22.55 -24.81
C GLN A 417 -4.63 23.70 -23.97
N LEU A 418 -3.98 24.66 -24.63
CA LEU A 418 -3.59 25.92 -24.00
C LEU A 418 -4.74 26.93 -24.11
N ARG A 419 -5.13 27.50 -22.97
CA ARG A 419 -6.16 28.56 -22.85
C ARG A 419 -5.58 29.75 -22.12
N GLU A 420 -6.14 30.93 -22.36
CA GLU A 420 -5.77 32.15 -21.64
C GLU A 420 -7.02 32.73 -20.96
N GLY A 421 -6.92 33.08 -19.67
CA GLY A 421 -7.98 33.76 -18.95
C GLY A 421 -8.20 33.26 -17.53
N ASN A 422 -9.48 33.24 -17.10
CA ASN A 422 -9.83 32.79 -15.75
C ASN A 422 -9.85 31.25 -15.70
N PRO A 423 -9.04 30.59 -14.83
CA PRO A 423 -8.92 29.13 -14.82
C PRO A 423 -10.25 28.38 -14.76
N VAL A 424 -11.17 28.82 -13.91
CA VAL A 424 -12.48 28.15 -13.77
C VAL A 424 -13.31 28.27 -15.04
N ARG A 425 -13.35 29.46 -15.66
CA ARG A 425 -14.14 29.67 -16.88
C ARG A 425 -13.56 28.88 -18.06
N GLU A 426 -12.24 28.95 -18.23
CA GLU A 426 -11.56 28.30 -19.34
C GLU A 426 -11.58 26.78 -19.21
N ILE A 427 -11.37 26.21 -18.02
CA ILE A 427 -11.48 24.76 -17.79
C ILE A 427 -12.89 24.27 -18.10
N VAL A 428 -13.93 24.95 -17.60
CA VAL A 428 -15.33 24.55 -17.83
C VAL A 428 -15.70 24.66 -19.30
N ALA A 429 -15.22 25.69 -20.01
CA ALA A 429 -15.48 25.86 -21.43
C ALA A 429 -14.76 24.79 -22.27
N ALA A 430 -13.49 24.51 -21.97
CA ALA A 430 -12.70 23.49 -22.65
C ALA A 430 -13.25 22.07 -22.41
N ALA A 431 -13.72 21.78 -21.21
CA ALA A 431 -14.26 20.48 -20.82
C ALA A 431 -15.75 20.29 -21.17
N ALA A 432 -16.36 21.17 -21.95
CA ALA A 432 -17.80 21.15 -22.22
C ALA A 432 -18.29 19.85 -22.90
N GLU A 433 -17.43 19.25 -23.73
CA GLU A 433 -17.70 18.01 -24.46
C GLU A 433 -17.09 16.77 -23.77
N SER A 434 -16.39 16.93 -22.65
CA SER A 434 -15.77 15.82 -21.95
C SER A 434 -16.81 15.02 -21.16
N ASP A 435 -16.67 13.69 -21.15
CA ASP A 435 -17.56 12.82 -20.38
C ASP A 435 -17.25 12.93 -18.89
N VAL A 436 -15.95 13.01 -18.57
CA VAL A 436 -15.43 13.16 -17.21
C VAL A 436 -14.28 14.16 -17.18
N VAL A 437 -14.28 15.01 -16.14
CA VAL A 437 -13.18 15.91 -15.82
C VAL A 437 -12.44 15.40 -14.59
N VAL A 438 -11.14 15.13 -14.72
CA VAL A 438 -10.29 14.67 -13.62
C VAL A 438 -9.51 15.84 -13.06
N MET A 439 -9.53 16.00 -11.74
CA MET A 439 -8.79 17.04 -11.04
C MET A 439 -8.19 16.53 -9.74
N GLY A 440 -6.90 16.76 -9.56
CA GLY A 440 -6.30 16.64 -8.23
C GLY A 440 -6.81 17.73 -7.29
N CYS A 441 -6.95 17.40 -6.00
CA CYS A 441 -7.32 18.36 -4.96
C CYS A 441 -6.47 18.17 -3.69
N SER A 442 -6.28 19.25 -2.93
CA SER A 442 -5.49 19.27 -1.68
C SER A 442 -6.26 20.01 -0.58
N ARG A 443 -6.07 19.61 0.69
CA ARG A 443 -6.66 20.29 1.87
C ARG A 443 -6.11 21.69 2.11
N ALA A 444 -4.92 22.02 1.59
CA ALA A 444 -4.24 23.26 1.88
C ALA A 444 -5.12 24.48 1.54
N GLN A 445 -5.61 25.16 2.59
CA GLN A 445 -6.24 26.46 2.48
C GLN A 445 -5.19 27.44 1.94
N LYS A 446 -5.20 27.71 0.64
CA LYS A 446 -4.65 28.98 0.16
C LYS A 446 -5.50 30.10 0.78
N ARG A 447 -4.83 31.23 1.09
CA ARG A 447 -5.32 32.48 1.70
C ARG A 447 -6.84 32.69 1.56
N LEU A 448 -7.48 33.29 2.58
CA LEU A 448 -8.92 33.60 2.73
C LEU A 448 -9.68 34.13 1.48
N LEU A 449 -8.97 34.53 0.42
CA LEU A 449 -9.48 35.15 -0.81
C LEU A 449 -9.13 34.36 -2.10
N THR A 450 -8.47 33.21 -2.00
CA THR A 450 -8.06 32.42 -3.18
C THR A 450 -9.14 31.39 -3.52
N PRO A 451 -9.74 31.43 -4.73
CA PRO A 451 -10.81 30.50 -5.08
C PRO A 451 -10.32 29.05 -5.17
N ASN A 452 -11.10 28.10 -4.64
CA ASN A 452 -10.84 26.67 -4.81
C ASN A 452 -11.29 26.24 -6.22
N ILE A 453 -10.32 26.12 -7.13
CA ILE A 453 -10.59 25.79 -8.55
C ILE A 453 -11.31 24.44 -8.69
N PRO A 454 -10.85 23.33 -8.07
CA PRO A 454 -11.57 22.06 -8.15
C PRO A 454 -13.04 22.14 -7.72
N GLU A 455 -13.34 22.84 -6.62
CA GLU A 455 -14.70 23.06 -6.13
C GLU A 455 -15.56 23.86 -7.13
N LEU A 456 -15.02 24.94 -7.70
CA LEU A 456 -15.76 25.79 -8.63
C LEU A 456 -15.98 25.13 -10.00
N VAL A 457 -14.98 24.42 -10.52
CA VAL A 457 -15.09 23.63 -11.75
C VAL A 457 -16.10 22.51 -11.56
N THR A 458 -16.05 21.81 -10.42
CA THR A 458 -17.00 20.75 -10.06
C THR A 458 -18.45 21.20 -10.20
N ARG A 459 -18.78 22.40 -9.75
CA ARG A 459 -20.16 22.91 -9.75
C ARG A 459 -20.64 23.43 -11.11
N ARG A 460 -19.72 23.89 -11.95
CA ARG A 460 -20.05 24.51 -13.25
C ARG A 460 -19.97 23.55 -14.43
N THR A 461 -19.25 22.45 -14.26
CA THR A 461 -19.11 21.40 -15.29
C THR A 461 -20.41 20.62 -15.41
N LYS A 462 -20.82 20.34 -16.65
CA LYS A 462 -22.02 19.53 -16.96
C LYS A 462 -21.74 18.03 -16.94
N GLY A 463 -20.53 17.61 -17.29
CA GLY A 463 -20.07 16.22 -17.21
C GLY A 463 -19.72 15.77 -15.80
N SER A 464 -19.42 14.48 -15.65
CA SER A 464 -18.96 13.91 -14.38
C SER A 464 -17.62 14.51 -13.97
N VAL A 465 -17.34 14.58 -12.67
CA VAL A 465 -16.07 15.14 -12.17
C VAL A 465 -15.43 14.18 -11.19
N LEU A 466 -14.21 13.74 -11.48
CA LEU A 466 -13.41 12.88 -10.62
C LEU A 466 -12.41 13.73 -9.83
N LEU A 467 -12.65 13.86 -8.53
CA LEU A 467 -11.73 14.51 -7.60
C LEU A 467 -10.75 13.50 -7.03
N VAL A 468 -9.45 13.78 -7.18
CA VAL A 468 -8.35 12.93 -6.72
C VAL A 468 -7.67 13.60 -5.52
N PRO A 469 -7.95 13.18 -4.27
CA PRO A 469 -7.37 13.80 -3.09
C PRO A 469 -5.88 13.45 -2.97
N VAL A 470 -5.05 14.47 -2.74
CA VAL A 470 -3.61 14.35 -2.47
C VAL A 470 -3.34 14.84 -1.05
N VAL A 471 -2.69 13.99 -0.25
CA VAL A 471 -2.40 14.25 1.17
C VAL A 471 -1.25 15.25 1.33
#